data_AF-A0A3D4B636-F1
#
_entry.id   AF-A0A3D4B636-F1
#
_cell.length_a   1.000
_cell.length_b   1.000
_cell.length_c   1.000
_cell.angle_alpha   90.00
_cell.angle_beta   90.00
_cell.angle_gamma   90.00
#
_symmetry.space_group_name_H-M   'P 1'
#
loop_
_entity.id
_entity.type
_entity.pdbx_description
1 polymer ?
#
loop_
_entity_poly.entity_id
_entity_poly.type
_entity_poly.pdbx_seq_one_letter_code
_entity_poly.pdbx_strand_id
1 'polypeptide(L)'
;MTQNIRSDPNPILSVIIVSYNVLDALQAGLMLLKPFHDQGKGDVWVIDNASRDATADWVEQQQWPHLIRNSENLGFAAAVNQGIERSRGA
;
A
#
# COMPACT_ATOMS: atom_id res chain seq x y z
N MET A 1 -19.63 -24.17 -4.26
CA MET A 1 -18.91 -24.21 -2.97
C MET A 1 -18.17 -22.89 -2.82
N THR A 2 -18.83 -21.89 -2.24
CA THR A 2 -18.25 -20.56 -2.00
C THR A 2 -17.57 -20.65 -0.64
N GLN A 3 -16.25 -20.78 -0.61
CA GLN A 3 -15.49 -20.81 0.64
C GLN A 3 -15.52 -19.41 1.26
N ASN A 4 -16.05 -19.34 2.48
CA ASN A 4 -16.06 -18.16 3.33
C ASN A 4 -14.61 -17.90 3.77
N ILE A 5 -13.88 -17.02 3.09
CA ILE A 5 -12.52 -16.66 3.48
C ILE A 5 -12.65 -15.80 4.73
N ARG A 6 -12.29 -16.39 5.87
CA ARG A 6 -12.19 -15.70 7.15
C ARG A 6 -11.17 -14.58 7.01
N SER A 7 -11.50 -13.40 7.52
CA SER A 7 -10.56 -12.31 7.81
C SER A 7 -9.59 -12.78 8.89
N ASP A 8 -8.56 -13.50 8.47
CA ASP A 8 -7.45 -13.86 9.33
C ASP A 8 -6.76 -12.56 9.77
N PRO A 9 -6.59 -12.29 11.08
CA PRO A 9 -5.99 -11.03 11.54
C PRO A 9 -4.55 -10.82 11.07
N ASN A 10 -3.90 -11.85 10.54
CA ASN A 10 -2.62 -11.74 9.85
C ASN A 10 -2.82 -11.98 8.35
N PRO A 11 -2.59 -10.96 7.50
CA PRO A 11 -2.63 -11.15 6.05
C PRO A 11 -1.60 -12.20 5.63
N ILE A 12 -1.89 -12.98 4.59
CA ILE A 12 -0.95 -14.00 4.08
C ILE A 12 0.16 -13.40 3.20
N LEU A 13 -0.04 -12.18 2.69
CA LEU A 13 0.87 -11.46 1.81
C LEU A 13 0.69 -9.96 2.03
N SER A 14 1.80 -9.22 2.08
CA SER A 14 1.81 -7.76 2.12
C SER A 14 2.47 -7.17 0.88
N VAL A 15 1.76 -6.28 0.19
CA VAL A 15 2.29 -5.56 -0.97
C VAL A 15 2.77 -4.18 -0.54
N ILE A 16 4.07 -3.94 -0.61
CA ILE A 16 4.68 -2.66 -0.26
C ILE A 16 5.01 -1.89 -1.54
N ILE A 17 4.49 -0.67 -1.67
CA ILE A 17 4.70 0.21 -2.81
C ILE A 17 5.35 1.50 -2.29
N VAL A 18 6.57 1.80 -2.74
CA VAL A 18 7.19 3.10 -2.50
C VAL A 18 6.82 4.06 -3.63
N SER A 19 6.31 5.25 -3.30
CA SER A 19 5.91 6.27 -4.27
C SER A 19 6.69 7.57 -4.12
N TYR A 20 6.96 8.26 -5.24
CA TYR A 20 7.51 9.60 -5.27
C TYR A 20 7.13 10.30 -6.59
N ASN A 21 6.21 11.28 -6.53
CA ASN A 21 5.71 12.05 -7.68
C ASN A 21 5.22 11.17 -8.85
N VAL A 22 4.30 10.24 -8.58
CA VAL A 22 3.95 9.15 -9.50
C VAL A 22 2.45 8.85 -9.53
N LEU A 23 1.62 9.88 -9.42
CA LEU A 23 0.16 9.77 -9.28
C LEU A 23 -0.46 8.79 -10.28
N ASP A 24 -0.33 9.03 -11.58
CA ASP A 24 -1.06 8.27 -12.61
C ASP A 24 -0.71 6.78 -12.61
N ALA A 25 0.57 6.45 -12.48
CA ALA A 25 1.00 5.04 -12.47
C ALA A 25 0.63 4.35 -11.15
N LEU A 26 0.66 5.06 -10.02
CA LEU A 26 0.22 4.54 -8.74
C LEU A 26 -1.29 4.27 -8.73
N GLN A 27 -2.10 5.16 -9.33
CA GLN A 27 -3.54 4.96 -9.50
C GLN A 27 -3.84 3.68 -10.25
N ALA A 28 -3.19 3.48 -11.40
CA ALA A 28 -3.36 2.28 -12.21
C ALA A 28 -2.95 1.01 -11.43
N GLY A 29 -1.81 1.05 -10.74
CA GLY A 29 -1.33 -0.08 -9.94
C GLY A 29 -2.27 -0.43 -8.77
N LEU A 30 -2.71 0.57 -8.02
CA LEU A 30 -3.65 0.37 -6.91
C LEU A 30 -5.00 -0.15 -7.40
N MET A 31 -5.46 0.26 -8.58
CA MET A 31 -6.71 -0.26 -9.14
C MET A 31 -6.64 -1.74 -9.52
N LEU A 32 -5.48 -2.22 -9.96
CA LEU A 32 -5.25 -3.65 -10.20
C LEU A 32 -5.16 -4.45 -8.90
N LEU A 33 -4.69 -3.85 -7.81
CA LEU A 33 -4.55 -4.50 -6.50
C LEU A 33 -5.84 -4.46 -5.67
N LYS A 34 -6.78 -3.58 -5.97
CA LYS A 34 -8.01 -3.46 -5.17
C LYS A 34 -8.81 -4.76 -5.06
N PRO A 35 -9.01 -5.56 -6.13
CA PRO A 35 -9.67 -6.87 -6.00
C PRO A 35 -8.91 -7.86 -5.10
N PHE A 36 -7.57 -7.78 -5.06
CA PHE A 36 -6.75 -8.61 -4.16
C PHE A 36 -7.01 -8.25 -2.70
N HIS A 37 -7.05 -6.96 -2.37
CA HIS A 37 -7.43 -6.47 -1.05
C HIS A 37 -8.88 -6.84 -0.69
N ASP A 38 -9.85 -6.54 -1.56
CA ASP A 38 -11.28 -6.73 -1.30
C ASP A 38 -11.64 -8.22 -1.08
N GLN A 39 -10.87 -9.14 -1.65
CA GLN A 39 -11.03 -10.60 -1.44
C GLN A 39 -10.35 -11.09 -0.15
N GLY A 40 -9.76 -10.22 0.66
CA GLY A 40 -9.05 -10.57 1.88
C GLY A 40 -7.79 -11.40 1.65
N LYS A 41 -7.16 -11.29 0.47
CA LYS A 41 -5.96 -12.07 0.12
C LYS A 41 -4.67 -11.48 0.69
N GLY A 42 -4.72 -10.26 1.21
CA GLY A 42 -3.59 -9.57 1.81
C GLY A 42 -3.88 -8.09 2.00
N ASP A 43 -2.87 -7.34 2.42
CA ASP A 43 -2.91 -5.90 2.61
C ASP A 43 -1.96 -5.18 1.62
N VAL A 44 -2.19 -3.88 1.47
CA VAL A 44 -1.37 -3.02 0.61
C VAL A 44 -0.90 -1.82 1.42
N TRP A 45 0.41 -1.60 1.40
CA TRP A 45 1.09 -0.50 2.06
C TRP A 45 1.68 0.42 0.99
N VAL A 46 1.32 1.70 1.05
CA VAL A 46 1.93 2.76 0.25
C VAL A 46 2.82 3.61 1.14
N ILE A 47 4.09 3.71 0.77
CA ILE A 47 5.09 4.52 1.45
C ILE A 47 5.41 5.70 0.53
N ASP A 48 4.80 6.85 0.81
CA ASP A 48 5.04 8.06 0.03
C ASP A 48 6.30 8.78 0.52
N ASN A 49 7.28 8.91 -0.35
CA ASN A 49 8.58 9.52 -0.07
C ASN A 49 8.59 11.04 -0.25
N ALA A 50 7.63 11.72 0.37
CA ALA A 50 7.44 13.17 0.30
C ALA A 50 7.16 13.67 -1.13
N SER A 51 6.18 13.05 -1.79
CA SER A 51 5.68 13.55 -3.06
C SER A 51 5.18 14.99 -2.91
N ARG A 52 5.42 15.79 -3.95
CA ARG A 52 4.99 17.20 -4.05
C ARG A 52 3.79 17.38 -4.98
N ASP A 53 3.41 16.33 -5.70
CA ASP A 53 2.17 16.26 -6.44
C ASP A 53 1.04 15.71 -5.55
N ALA A 54 -0.12 15.44 -6.15
CA ALA A 54 -1.28 14.94 -5.43
C ALA A 54 -1.21 13.43 -5.09
N THR A 55 -0.06 12.76 -5.27
CA THR A 55 0.08 11.31 -5.05
C THR A 55 -0.42 10.89 -3.66
N ALA A 56 0.13 11.50 -2.61
CA ALA A 56 -0.18 11.10 -1.25
C ALA A 56 -1.62 11.44 -0.82
N ASP A 57 -2.13 12.61 -1.23
CA ASP A 57 -3.52 13.03 -0.96
C ASP A 57 -4.51 12.09 -1.65
N TRP A 58 -4.22 11.69 -2.88
CA TRP A 58 -5.08 10.77 -3.61
C TRP A 58 -5.11 9.38 -2.96
N VAL A 59 -3.97 8.87 -2.47
CA VAL A 59 -3.89 7.58 -1.76
C VAL A 59 -4.70 7.62 -0.46
N GLU A 60 -4.58 8.70 0.31
CA GLU A 60 -5.32 8.88 1.57
C GLU A 60 -6.84 8.82 1.38
N GLN A 61 -7.34 9.36 0.25
CA GLN A 61 -8.76 9.31 -0.10
C GLN A 61 -9.27 7.89 -0.39
N GLN A 62 -8.40 6.92 -0.69
CA GLN A 62 -8.84 5.57 -1.03
C GLN A 62 -9.27 4.75 0.20
N GLN A 63 -8.75 5.10 1.38
CA GLN A 63 -9.07 4.49 2.69
C GLN A 63 -8.82 2.98 2.84
N TRP A 64 -8.49 2.27 1.77
CA TRP A 64 -8.24 0.82 1.76
C TRP A 64 -6.76 0.45 1.82
N PRO A 65 -5.80 1.17 1.19
CA PRO A 65 -4.38 0.94 1.44
C PRO A 65 -3.98 1.59 2.76
N HIS A 66 -3.01 0.99 3.45
CA HIS A 66 -2.31 1.68 4.51
C HIS A 66 -1.33 2.69 3.90
N LEU A 67 -1.25 3.89 4.45
CA LEU A 67 -0.39 4.97 3.95
C LEU A 67 0.59 5.42 5.03
N ILE A 68 1.88 5.50 4.66
CA ILE A 68 2.91 6.22 5.40
C ILE A 68 3.36 7.40 4.54
N ARG A 69 3.19 8.63 5.05
CA ARG A 69 3.63 9.86 4.38
C ARG A 69 4.93 10.33 5.02
N ASN A 70 6.05 10.19 4.32
CA ASN A 70 7.33 10.73 4.79
C ASN A 70 7.37 12.25 4.56
N SER A 71 8.03 12.98 5.47
CA SER A 71 8.25 14.43 5.36
C SER A 71 9.39 14.79 4.40
N GLU A 72 10.26 13.83 4.09
CA GLU A 72 11.34 13.94 3.13
C GLU A 72 11.52 12.62 2.36
N ASN A 73 12.28 12.65 1.27
CA ASN A 73 12.59 11.44 0.53
C ASN A 73 13.74 10.68 1.22
N LEU A 74 13.40 9.58 1.91
CA LEU A 74 14.35 8.75 2.65
C LEU A 74 15.15 7.77 1.76
N GLY A 75 14.91 7.79 0.45
CA GLY A 75 15.42 6.78 -0.48
C GLY A 75 14.64 5.47 -0.45
N PHE A 76 14.91 4.59 -1.43
CA PHE A 76 14.12 3.38 -1.66
C PHE A 76 14.21 2.38 -0.50
N ALA A 77 15.42 2.01 -0.08
CA ALA A 77 15.61 0.96 0.93
C ALA A 77 15.00 1.33 2.29
N ALA A 78 15.18 2.57 2.74
CA ALA A 78 14.59 3.03 4.00
C ALA A 78 13.05 3.00 3.94
N ALA A 79 12.45 3.44 2.83
CA ALA A 79 11.01 3.40 2.64
C ALA A 79 10.45 1.97 2.57
N VAL A 80 11.15 1.06 1.88
CA VAL A 80 10.78 -0.37 1.86
C VAL A 80 10.82 -0.95 3.28
N ASN A 81 11.87 -0.67 4.05
CA ASN A 81 12.00 -1.17 5.41
C ASN A 81 10.89 -0.65 6.34
N GLN A 82 10.46 0.61 6.19
CA GLN A 82 9.29 1.13 6.91
C GLN A 82 8.02 0.33 6.62
N GLY A 83 7.81 -0.06 5.36
CA GLY A 83 6.70 -0.93 4.97
C GLY A 83 6.79 -2.30 5.64
N ILE A 84 7.97 -2.93 5.58
CA ILE A 84 8.23 -4.26 6.15
C ILE A 84 7.94 -4.27 7.65
N GLU A 85 8.43 -3.27 8.39
CA GLU A 85 8.24 -3.16 9.85
C GLU A 85 6.77 -3.01 10.27
N ARG A 86 5.91 -2.48 9.39
CA ARG A 86 4.49 -2.22 9.69
C ARG A 86 3.58 -3.34 9.21
N SER A 87 3.94 -3.96 8.10
CA SER A 87 3.21 -5.07 7.51
C SER A 87 3.34 -6.36 8.35
N ARG A 88 2.35 -7.25 8.22
CA ARG A 88 2.32 -8.54 8.94
C ARG A 88 2.24 -9.76 8.04
N GLY A 89 2.13 -9.55 6.72
CA GLY A 89 2.14 -10.61 5.73
C GLY A 89 3.52 -11.23 5.54
N ALA A 90 3.53 -12.46 5.02
CA ALA A 90 4.73 -13.23 4.74
C ALA A 90 5.44 -12.77 3.46
#